data_AF-A0AAD6DE63-F1
#
_entry.id   AF-A0AAD6DE63-F1
#
_cell.length_a   1.000
_cell.length_b   1.000
_cell.length_c   1.000
_cell.angle_alpha   90.00
_cell.angle_beta   90.00
_cell.angle_gamma   90.00
#
_symmetry.space_group_name_H-M   'P 1'
#
loop_
_entity.id
_entity.type
_entity.pdbx_description
1 polymer ?
#
loop_
_entity_poly.entity_id
_entity_poly.type
_entity_poly.pdbx_seq_one_letter_code
_entity_poly.pdbx_strand_id
1 'polypeptide(L)'
;MKIDLDLWFDDWLRIIEGSKSAQEEKPFLLVALRVQKCWAEMMLNCKALRAMGVENVAAMSSTERNILLTAKTSARRHLRLIMLEPDYYLAKLKYAMDFVWAKCAFSFLLLLKLSRLLPERDEEHQELLEHGNRLVDELNKAGSNNSQSGAGNIYLQILKVSIEKYGRALQESQHPSTGGSTATSPFWELFDAQADLQWFVPEQFVSEWDFPGLNLFYFPTAWQDFFGDFSLAM
;
A
#
# COMPACT_ATOMS: atom_id res chain seq x y z
N MET A 1 -14.45 -15.92 7.98
CA MET A 1 -13.89 -14.57 7.83
C MET A 1 -14.11 -13.94 6.44
N LYS A 2 -13.69 -14.55 5.32
CA LYS A 2 -14.03 -14.01 3.99
C LYS A 2 -15.54 -14.01 3.72
N ILE A 3 -16.21 -15.12 4.05
CA ILE A 3 -17.67 -15.26 3.96
C ILE A 3 -18.38 -14.18 4.78
N ASP A 4 -17.93 -13.92 6.01
CA ASP A 4 -18.53 -12.91 6.88
C ASP A 4 -18.36 -11.48 6.32
N LEU A 5 -17.21 -11.19 5.70
CA LEU A 5 -16.96 -9.90 5.05
C LEU A 5 -17.85 -9.71 3.81
N ASP A 6 -18.05 -10.76 3.02
CA ASP A 6 -18.93 -10.72 1.85
C ASP A 6 -20.39 -10.51 2.27
N LEU A 7 -20.86 -11.24 3.30
CA LEU A 7 -22.20 -11.04 3.87
C LEU A 7 -22.38 -9.62 4.42
N TRP A 8 -21.41 -9.11 5.19
CA TRP A 8 -21.41 -7.74 5.69
C TRP A 8 -21.53 -6.73 4.53
N PHE A 9 -20.76 -6.91 3.46
CA PHE A 9 -20.81 -6.02 2.31
C PHE A 9 -22.18 -6.05 1.62
N ASP A 10 -22.74 -7.23 1.38
CA ASP A 10 -24.02 -7.38 0.69
C ASP A 10 -25.17 -6.78 1.52
N ASP A 11 -25.13 -6.95 2.84
CA ASP A 11 -26.10 -6.34 3.75
C ASP A 11 -26.05 -4.81 3.71
N TRP A 12 -24.85 -4.22 3.80
CA TRP A 12 -24.70 -2.77 3.73
C TRP A 12 -25.05 -2.21 2.36
N LEU A 13 -24.72 -2.94 1.28
CA LEU A 13 -25.09 -2.55 -0.07
C LEU A 13 -26.61 -2.46 -0.20
N ARG A 14 -27.33 -3.49 0.25
CA ARG A 14 -28.80 -3.52 0.27
C ARG A 14 -29.40 -2.40 1.11
N ILE A 15 -28.83 -2.10 2.28
CA ILE A 15 -29.31 -1.01 3.16
C ILE A 15 -29.16 0.34 2.46
N ILE A 16 -27.98 0.63 1.88
CA ILE A 16 -27.72 1.89 1.17
C ILE A 16 -28.61 2.00 -0.07
N GLU A 17 -28.76 0.92 -0.82
CA GLU A 17 -29.57 0.91 -2.04
C GLU A 17 -31.06 1.14 -1.76
N GLY A 18 -31.58 0.52 -0.69
CA GLY A 18 -32.97 0.64 -0.24
C GLY A 18 -33.29 1.92 0.52
N SER A 19 -32.29 2.74 0.88
CA SER A 19 -32.49 3.96 1.64
C SER A 19 -33.11 5.07 0.79
N LYS A 20 -34.32 5.49 1.16
CA LYS A 20 -35.00 6.64 0.54
C LYS A 20 -34.52 7.99 1.08
N SER A 21 -34.00 8.02 2.31
CA SER A 21 -33.56 9.26 2.97
C SER A 21 -32.14 9.66 2.59
N ALA A 22 -31.31 8.74 2.11
CA ALA A 22 -29.90 8.98 1.79
C ALA A 22 -29.63 9.18 0.29
N GLN A 23 -30.62 9.67 -0.48
CA GLN A 23 -30.51 9.73 -1.95
C GLN A 23 -29.35 10.63 -2.42
N GLU A 24 -29.08 11.72 -1.71
CA GLU A 24 -28.01 12.66 -2.05
C GLU A 24 -26.63 12.10 -1.70
N GLU A 25 -26.51 11.38 -0.58
CA GLU A 25 -25.26 10.78 -0.12
C GLU A 25 -24.97 9.42 -0.74
N LYS A 26 -25.98 8.79 -1.37
CA LYS A 26 -25.90 7.43 -1.92
C LYS A 26 -24.68 7.20 -2.81
N PRO A 27 -24.30 8.08 -3.75
CA PRO A 27 -23.08 7.89 -4.55
C PRO A 27 -21.82 7.77 -3.68
N PHE A 28 -21.65 8.67 -2.71
CA PHE A 28 -20.52 8.62 -1.78
C PHE A 28 -20.54 7.36 -0.92
N LEU A 29 -21.70 6.99 -0.36
CA LEU A 29 -21.84 5.81 0.51
C LEU A 29 -21.50 4.52 -0.23
N LEU A 30 -21.90 4.39 -1.50
CA LEU A 30 -21.59 3.23 -2.33
C LEU A 30 -20.10 3.12 -2.63
N VAL A 31 -19.43 4.24 -2.96
CA VAL A 31 -17.97 4.25 -3.16
C VAL A 31 -17.27 3.94 -1.84
N ALA A 32 -17.65 4.58 -0.75
CA ALA A 32 -17.06 4.36 0.57
C ALA A 32 -17.20 2.90 1.03
N LEU A 33 -18.35 2.26 0.82
CA LEU A 33 -18.55 0.85 1.14
C LEU A 33 -17.57 -0.05 0.37
N ARG A 34 -17.41 0.18 -0.94
CA ARG A 34 -16.47 -0.57 -1.79
C ARG A 34 -15.02 -0.34 -1.36
N VAL A 35 -14.67 0.89 -1.01
CA VAL A 35 -13.34 1.25 -0.50
C VAL A 35 -13.07 0.54 0.83
N GLN A 36 -14.04 0.51 1.75
CA GLN A 36 -13.91 -0.22 3.02
C GLN A 36 -13.79 -1.73 2.81
N LYS A 37 -14.49 -2.32 1.83
CA LYS A 37 -14.31 -3.75 1.48
C LYS A 37 -12.87 -4.03 1.04
N CYS A 38 -12.33 -3.23 0.10
CA CYS A 38 -10.94 -3.38 -0.34
C CYS A 38 -9.94 -3.23 0.82
N TRP A 39 -10.18 -2.25 1.70
CA TRP A 39 -9.37 -2.08 2.91
C TRP A 39 -9.41 -3.32 3.81
N ALA A 40 -10.62 -3.85 4.08
CA ALA A 40 -10.80 -5.02 4.92
C ALA A 40 -10.11 -6.26 4.34
N GLU A 41 -10.24 -6.51 3.03
CA GLU A 41 -9.56 -7.61 2.34
C GLU A 41 -8.03 -7.48 2.43
N MET A 42 -7.49 -6.28 2.19
CA MET A 42 -6.07 -5.99 2.29
C MET A 42 -5.55 -6.29 3.70
N MET A 43 -6.24 -5.79 4.74
CA MET A 43 -5.91 -6.07 6.14
C MET A 43 -5.99 -7.55 6.47
N LEU A 44 -7.01 -8.24 5.95
CA LEU A 44 -7.21 -9.67 6.18
C LEU A 44 -6.01 -10.49 5.73
N ASN A 45 -5.57 -10.23 4.49
CA ASN A 45 -4.47 -10.95 3.88
C ASN A 45 -3.15 -10.63 4.59
N CYS A 46 -2.90 -9.38 4.93
CA CYS A 46 -1.70 -8.99 5.66
C CYS A 46 -1.68 -9.58 7.09
N LYS A 47 -2.81 -9.66 7.79
CA LYS A 47 -2.91 -10.33 9.10
C LYS A 47 -2.70 -11.84 8.98
N ALA A 48 -3.23 -12.46 7.93
CA ALA A 48 -3.02 -13.88 7.67
C ALA A 48 -1.53 -14.18 7.48
N LEU A 49 -0.82 -13.41 6.66
CA LEU A 49 0.63 -13.54 6.47
C LEU A 49 1.42 -13.36 7.77
N ARG A 50 1.07 -12.34 8.56
CA ARG A 50 1.68 -12.11 9.88
C ARG A 50 1.46 -13.32 10.82
N ALA A 51 0.24 -13.87 10.85
CA ALA A 51 -0.09 -15.03 11.68
C ALA A 51 0.62 -16.33 11.22
N MET A 52 0.98 -16.41 9.94
CA MET A 52 1.79 -17.50 9.39
C MET A 52 3.29 -17.33 9.69
N GLY A 53 3.71 -16.23 10.33
CA GLY A 53 5.11 -15.95 10.65
C GLY A 53 5.94 -15.51 9.44
N VAL A 54 5.27 -15.05 8.38
CA VAL A 54 5.92 -14.74 7.11
C VAL A 54 6.35 -13.28 7.07
N GLU A 55 7.67 -13.07 7.04
CA GLU A 55 8.25 -11.75 6.87
C GLU A 55 9.10 -11.65 5.59
N ASN A 56 9.80 -12.73 5.22
CA ASN A 56 10.62 -12.78 4.01
C ASN A 56 9.83 -13.32 2.80
N VAL A 57 9.59 -12.47 1.81
CA VAL A 57 8.89 -12.81 0.55
C VAL A 57 9.62 -13.90 -0.24
N ALA A 58 10.95 -13.99 -0.15
CA ALA A 58 11.73 -15.01 -0.86
C ALA A 58 11.47 -16.44 -0.33
N ALA A 59 11.10 -16.55 0.95
CA ALA A 59 10.85 -17.82 1.63
C ALA A 59 9.36 -18.24 1.59
N MET A 60 8.51 -17.48 0.90
CA MET A 60 7.07 -17.76 0.85
C MET A 60 6.75 -19.05 0.08
N SER A 61 5.91 -19.88 0.69
CA SER A 61 5.17 -20.93 0.01
C SER A 61 4.23 -20.36 -1.06
N SER A 62 3.76 -21.22 -1.97
CA SER A 62 2.79 -20.81 -3.00
C SER A 62 1.51 -20.24 -2.39
N THR A 63 1.06 -20.77 -1.26
CA THR A 63 -0.13 -20.29 -0.54
C THR A 63 0.08 -18.87 -0.01
N GLU A 64 1.20 -18.62 0.66
CA GLU A 64 1.54 -17.30 1.22
C GLU A 64 1.72 -16.27 0.10
N ARG A 65 2.38 -16.66 -1.00
CA ARG A 65 2.52 -15.82 -2.19
C ARG A 65 1.17 -15.45 -2.81
N ASN A 66 0.22 -16.40 -2.85
CA ASN A 66 -1.15 -16.13 -3.34
C ASN A 66 -1.91 -15.16 -2.41
N ILE A 67 -1.72 -15.27 -1.09
CA ILE A 67 -2.29 -14.33 -0.11
C ILE A 67 -1.70 -12.93 -0.31
N LEU A 68 -0.38 -12.83 -0.51
CA LEU A 68 0.31 -11.57 -0.79
C LEU A 68 -0.17 -10.91 -2.09
N LEU A 69 -0.33 -11.70 -3.15
CA LEU A 69 -0.90 -11.23 -4.42
C LEU A 69 -2.34 -10.74 -4.24
N THR A 70 -3.14 -11.43 -3.44
CA THR A 70 -4.51 -10.98 -3.12
C THR A 70 -4.51 -9.65 -2.38
N ALA A 71 -3.62 -9.44 -1.41
CA ALA A 71 -3.45 -8.15 -0.73
C ALA A 71 -3.10 -7.03 -1.73
N LYS A 72 -2.17 -7.30 -2.66
CA LYS A 72 -1.78 -6.37 -3.73
C LYS A 72 -2.93 -6.03 -4.66
N THR A 73 -3.73 -7.03 -5.06
CA THR A 73 -4.92 -6.83 -5.90
C THR A 73 -5.96 -5.96 -5.19
N SER A 74 -6.24 -6.21 -3.91
CA SER A 74 -7.17 -5.39 -3.12
C SER A 74 -6.65 -3.94 -2.96
N ALA A 75 -5.34 -3.75 -2.77
CA ALA A 75 -4.73 -2.42 -2.73
C ALA A 75 -4.82 -1.66 -4.06
N ARG A 76 -4.57 -2.32 -5.21
CA ARG A 76 -4.78 -1.74 -6.55
C ARG A 76 -6.25 -1.38 -6.78
N ARG A 77 -7.19 -2.24 -6.36
CA ARG A 77 -8.63 -1.98 -6.47
C ARG A 77 -9.05 -0.79 -5.60
N HIS A 78 -8.50 -0.68 -4.38
CA HIS A 78 -8.71 0.47 -3.52
C HIS A 78 -8.29 1.77 -4.22
N LEU A 79 -7.07 1.84 -4.76
CA LEU A 79 -6.58 3.02 -5.50
C LEU A 79 -7.49 3.37 -6.68
N ARG A 80 -7.89 2.38 -7.49
CA ARG A 80 -8.80 2.60 -8.62
C ARG A 80 -10.14 3.19 -8.19
N LEU A 81 -10.73 2.69 -7.09
CA LEU A 81 -12.02 3.18 -6.60
C LEU A 81 -11.96 4.63 -6.12
N ILE A 82 -10.94 4.98 -5.32
CA ILE A 82 -10.80 6.35 -4.80
C ILE A 82 -10.46 7.34 -5.92
N MET A 83 -9.84 6.88 -7.01
CA MET A 83 -9.47 7.72 -8.15
C MET A 83 -10.51 7.80 -9.27
N LEU A 84 -11.47 6.86 -9.32
CA LEU A 84 -12.52 6.86 -10.34
C LEU A 84 -13.46 8.07 -10.16
N GLU A 85 -13.84 8.33 -8.91
CA GLU A 85 -14.75 9.42 -8.55
C GLU A 85 -14.19 10.23 -7.37
N PRO A 86 -13.10 10.98 -7.58
CA PRO A 86 -12.41 11.69 -6.52
C PRO A 86 -13.31 12.74 -5.85
N ASP A 87 -14.24 13.35 -6.58
CA ASP A 87 -15.21 14.31 -6.04
C ASP A 87 -16.22 13.69 -5.08
N TYR A 88 -16.58 12.41 -5.31
CA TYR A 88 -17.48 11.71 -4.40
C TYR A 88 -16.74 11.21 -3.17
N TYR A 89 -15.51 10.70 -3.28
CA TYR A 89 -14.78 10.13 -2.15
C TYR A 89 -13.69 11.04 -1.57
N LEU A 90 -12.64 11.35 -2.34
CA LEU A 90 -11.46 12.10 -1.86
C LEU A 90 -11.81 13.52 -1.41
N ALA A 91 -12.66 14.23 -2.13
CA ALA A 91 -13.10 15.57 -1.74
C ALA A 91 -13.87 15.59 -0.41
N LYS A 92 -14.45 14.46 0.02
CA LYS A 92 -15.16 14.32 1.30
C LYS A 92 -14.22 14.05 2.46
N LEU A 93 -12.95 13.69 2.22
CA LEU A 93 -11.94 13.49 3.28
C LEU A 93 -11.69 14.76 4.10
N LYS A 94 -12.00 15.94 3.57
CA LYS A 94 -11.95 17.20 4.33
C LYS A 94 -12.84 17.22 5.57
N TYR A 95 -13.88 16.37 5.61
CA TYR A 95 -14.77 16.17 6.76
C TYR A 95 -14.45 14.90 7.55
N ALA A 96 -13.45 14.13 7.12
CA ALA A 96 -13.13 12.85 7.70
C ALA A 96 -12.16 13.00 8.88
N MET A 97 -12.29 12.05 9.81
CA MET A 97 -11.37 11.89 10.92
C MET A 97 -9.98 11.47 10.44
N ASP A 98 -8.97 11.71 11.28
CA ASP A 98 -7.56 11.44 10.97
C ASP A 98 -7.29 10.01 10.49
N PHE A 99 -7.92 9.02 11.13
CA PHE A 99 -7.74 7.61 10.77
C PHE A 99 -8.13 7.29 9.33
N VAL A 100 -9.03 8.08 8.70
CA VAL A 100 -9.44 7.86 7.30
C VAL A 100 -8.33 8.32 6.35
N TRP A 101 -7.66 9.43 6.69
CA TRP A 101 -6.47 9.89 5.97
C TRP A 101 -5.34 8.87 6.10
N ALA A 102 -5.11 8.36 7.31
CA ALA A 102 -4.15 7.30 7.57
C ALA A 102 -4.42 6.07 6.69
N LYS A 103 -5.65 5.55 6.68
CA LYS A 103 -6.04 4.41 5.82
C LYS A 103 -5.76 4.67 4.33
N CYS A 104 -6.08 5.87 3.84
CA CYS A 104 -5.83 6.22 2.45
C CYS A 104 -4.33 6.18 2.12
N ALA A 105 -3.51 6.86 2.93
CA ALA A 105 -2.07 6.89 2.75
C ALA A 105 -1.44 5.49 2.88
N PHE A 106 -1.78 4.77 3.94
CA PHE A 106 -1.29 3.40 4.16
C PHE A 106 -1.59 2.50 2.95
N SER A 107 -2.81 2.54 2.41
CA SER A 107 -3.20 1.66 1.29
C SER A 107 -2.29 1.85 0.09
N PHE A 108 -1.93 3.09 -0.20
CA PHE A 108 -1.02 3.40 -1.30
C PHE A 108 0.43 3.05 -0.98
N LEU A 109 0.90 3.32 0.24
CA LEU A 109 2.25 2.93 0.69
C LEU A 109 2.45 1.42 0.64
N LEU A 110 1.47 0.65 1.12
CA LEU A 110 1.49 -0.80 1.02
C LEU A 110 1.51 -1.23 -0.44
N LEU A 111 0.72 -0.60 -1.32
CA LEU A 111 0.76 -0.90 -2.74
C LEU A 111 2.13 -0.63 -3.36
N LEU A 112 2.77 0.52 -3.10
CA LEU A 112 4.15 0.80 -3.56
C LEU A 112 5.10 -0.31 -3.09
N LYS A 113 5.03 -0.68 -1.81
CA LYS A 113 5.87 -1.72 -1.23
C LYS A 113 5.65 -3.09 -1.88
N LEU A 114 4.40 -3.53 -2.03
CA LEU A 114 4.05 -4.80 -2.69
C LEU A 114 4.42 -4.81 -4.17
N SER A 115 4.37 -3.65 -4.83
CA SER A 115 4.79 -3.49 -6.22
C SER A 115 6.31 -3.62 -6.37
N ARG A 116 7.08 -3.36 -5.31
CA ARG A 116 8.54 -3.62 -5.29
C ARG A 116 8.89 -5.06 -4.92
N LEU A 117 8.15 -5.64 -3.98
CA LEU A 117 8.43 -6.99 -3.47
C LEU A 117 8.01 -8.09 -4.46
N LEU A 118 7.11 -7.78 -5.38
CA LEU A 118 6.58 -8.71 -6.37
C LEU A 118 6.89 -8.21 -7.78
N PRO A 119 7.19 -9.10 -8.74
CA PRO A 119 7.44 -8.71 -10.13
C PRO A 119 6.27 -7.86 -10.69
N GLU A 120 6.61 -6.79 -11.39
CA GLU A 120 5.69 -5.97 -12.19
C GLU A 120 6.35 -5.62 -13.53
N ARG A 121 5.53 -5.21 -14.48
CA ARG A 121 6.01 -4.64 -15.75
C ARG A 121 6.36 -3.17 -15.55
N ASP A 122 7.29 -2.65 -16.34
CA ASP A 122 7.68 -1.22 -16.30
C ASP A 122 6.48 -0.28 -16.51
N GLU A 123 5.55 -0.66 -17.38
CA GLU A 123 4.29 0.08 -17.59
C GLU A 123 3.45 0.18 -16.31
N GLU A 124 3.42 -0.88 -15.50
CA GLU A 124 2.62 -0.94 -14.26
C GLU A 124 3.25 -0.10 -13.15
N HIS A 125 4.59 -0.02 -13.14
CA HIS A 125 5.36 0.87 -12.30
C HIS A 125 5.13 2.35 -12.64
N GLN A 126 5.13 2.67 -13.94
CA GLN A 126 4.87 4.02 -14.43
C GLN A 126 3.41 4.46 -14.18
N GLU A 127 2.44 3.59 -14.46
CA GLU A 127 1.02 3.82 -14.13
C GLU A 127 0.83 4.09 -12.62
N LEU A 128 1.57 3.37 -11.78
CA LEU A 128 1.49 3.54 -10.33
C LEU A 128 2.06 4.89 -9.87
N LEU A 129 3.15 5.36 -10.47
CA LEU A 129 3.69 6.71 -10.24
C LEU A 129 2.70 7.80 -10.64
N GLU A 130 2.10 7.69 -11.82
CA GLU A 130 1.11 8.66 -12.32
C GLU A 130 -0.11 8.72 -11.40
N HIS A 131 -0.66 7.57 -11.01
CA HIS A 131 -1.74 7.50 -10.05
C HIS A 131 -1.34 8.04 -8.66
N GLY A 132 -0.12 7.80 -8.21
CA GLY A 132 0.41 8.34 -6.96
C GLY A 132 0.46 9.86 -6.94
N ASN A 133 1.02 10.47 -7.99
CA ASN A 133 1.08 11.92 -8.11
C ASN A 133 -0.33 12.53 -8.16
N ARG A 134 -1.24 11.94 -8.95
CA ARG A 134 -2.64 12.38 -9.00
C ARG A 134 -3.34 12.25 -7.65
N LEU A 135 -3.09 11.18 -6.90
CA LEU A 135 -3.65 10.99 -5.55
C LEU A 135 -3.17 12.10 -4.60
N VAL A 136 -1.89 12.44 -4.63
CA VAL A 136 -1.32 13.56 -3.84
C VAL A 136 -2.00 14.87 -4.19
N ASP A 137 -2.23 15.15 -5.48
CA ASP A 137 -2.91 16.37 -5.90
C ASP A 137 -4.34 16.45 -5.37
N GLU A 138 -5.12 15.36 -5.48
CA GLU A 138 -6.49 15.30 -4.97
C GLU A 138 -6.55 15.43 -3.44
N LEU A 139 -5.65 14.77 -2.72
CA LEU A 139 -5.54 14.89 -1.26
C LEU A 139 -5.13 16.29 -0.84
N ASN A 140 -4.23 16.94 -1.58
CA ASN A 140 -3.82 18.31 -1.33
C ASN A 140 -5.00 19.29 -1.53
N LYS A 141 -5.84 19.09 -2.55
CA LYS A 141 -7.08 19.87 -2.76
C LYS A 141 -8.07 19.67 -1.62
N ALA A 142 -8.24 18.43 -1.16
CA ALA A 142 -9.12 18.10 -0.05
C ALA A 142 -8.62 18.72 1.28
N GLY A 143 -7.31 18.69 1.54
CA GLY A 143 -6.69 19.22 2.76
C GLY A 143 -6.59 20.75 2.79
N SER A 144 -6.29 21.39 1.66
CA SER A 144 -6.11 22.85 1.56
C SER A 144 -7.38 23.66 1.90
N ASN A 145 -8.56 23.03 1.77
CA ASN A 145 -9.84 23.65 2.13
C ASN A 145 -10.15 23.60 3.63
N ASN A 146 -9.27 23.02 4.46
CA ASN A 146 -9.48 22.87 5.90
C ASN A 146 -8.25 23.37 6.68
N SER A 147 -8.29 24.60 7.15
CA SER A 147 -7.23 25.26 7.93
C SER A 147 -6.97 24.66 9.33
N GLN A 148 -7.66 23.56 9.69
CA GLN A 148 -7.65 22.97 11.04
C GLN A 148 -7.00 21.57 11.16
N SER A 149 -6.61 20.91 10.06
CA SER A 149 -6.04 19.55 10.16
C SER A 149 -4.55 19.52 9.84
N GLY A 150 -3.71 19.68 10.87
CA GLY A 150 -2.27 19.41 10.77
C GLY A 150 -1.93 17.95 10.43
N ALA A 151 -2.91 17.04 10.52
CA ALA A 151 -2.71 15.61 10.38
C ALA A 151 -2.91 15.09 8.93
N GLY A 152 -3.78 15.72 8.12
CA GLY A 152 -3.78 15.49 6.67
C GLY A 152 -2.45 15.84 6.00
N ASN A 153 -1.74 16.83 6.57
CA ASN A 153 -0.44 17.31 6.08
C ASN A 153 0.69 16.27 6.25
N ILE A 154 0.74 15.56 7.39
CA ILE A 154 1.79 14.55 7.60
C ILE A 154 1.65 13.39 6.61
N TYR A 155 0.44 12.85 6.42
CA TYR A 155 0.18 11.77 5.47
C TYR A 155 0.46 12.16 4.02
N LEU A 156 0.10 13.39 3.64
CA LEU A 156 0.41 13.94 2.32
C LEU A 156 1.92 14.03 2.10
N GLN A 157 2.67 14.50 3.10
CA GLN A 157 4.12 14.62 3.00
C GLN A 157 4.80 13.25 2.88
N ILE A 158 4.31 12.26 3.63
CA ILE A 158 4.81 10.88 3.54
C ILE A 158 4.58 10.31 2.13
N LEU A 159 3.38 10.52 1.57
CA LEU A 159 3.06 10.06 0.22
C LEU A 159 3.98 10.70 -0.83
N LYS A 160 4.16 12.02 -0.78
CA LYS A 160 5.04 12.75 -1.70
C LYS A 160 6.44 12.17 -1.72
N VAL A 161 7.07 12.07 -0.56
CA VAL A 161 8.46 11.57 -0.49
C VAL A 161 8.53 10.08 -0.86
N SER A 162 7.53 9.27 -0.51
CA SER A 162 7.49 7.85 -0.91
C SER A 162 7.39 7.67 -2.42
N ILE A 163 6.58 8.50 -3.09
CA ILE A 163 6.43 8.50 -4.55
C ILE A 163 7.74 8.95 -5.21
N GLU A 164 8.36 10.03 -4.71
CA GLU A 164 9.65 10.50 -5.22
C GLU A 164 10.74 9.43 -5.08
N LYS A 165 10.86 8.79 -3.91
CA LYS A 165 11.80 7.69 -3.69
C LYS A 165 11.52 6.50 -4.62
N TYR A 166 10.25 6.14 -4.79
CA TYR A 166 9.85 5.08 -5.71
C TYR A 166 10.23 5.40 -7.16
N GLY A 167 10.02 6.64 -7.60
CA GLY A 167 10.38 7.08 -8.96
C GLY A 167 11.88 7.08 -9.22
N ARG A 168 12.70 7.56 -8.26
CA ARG A 168 14.17 7.52 -8.39
C ARG A 168 14.69 6.09 -8.51
N ALA A 169 14.19 5.20 -7.67
CA ALA A 169 14.53 3.77 -7.70
C ALA A 169 14.25 3.12 -9.07
N LEU A 170 13.15 3.50 -9.73
CA LEU A 170 12.83 3.00 -11.07
C LEU A 170 13.79 3.55 -12.13
N GLN A 171 14.14 4.84 -12.07
CA GLN A 171 15.07 5.44 -13.01
C GLN A 171 16.49 4.85 -12.89
N GLU A 172 16.96 4.61 -11.66
CA GLU A 172 18.25 3.97 -11.38
C GLU A 172 18.31 2.53 -11.94
N SER A 173 17.19 1.80 -11.93
CA SER A 173 17.13 0.46 -12.52
C SER A 173 17.21 0.44 -14.06
N GLN A 174 16.83 1.54 -14.72
CA GLN A 174 16.81 1.65 -16.19
C GLN A 174 18.13 2.18 -16.78
N HIS A 175 18.95 2.87 -15.97
CA HIS A 175 20.27 3.36 -16.36
C HIS A 175 21.39 2.68 -15.54
N PRO A 176 21.86 1.48 -15.92
CA PRO A 176 23.10 0.96 -15.38
C PRO A 176 24.24 1.88 -15.85
N SER A 177 24.81 2.63 -14.92
CA SER A 177 25.98 3.49 -15.12
C SER A 177 27.07 2.74 -15.91
N THR A 178 27.50 3.30 -17.04
CA THR A 178 28.63 2.85 -17.87
C THR A 178 29.97 3.02 -17.14
N GLY A 179 30.19 2.29 -16.05
CA GLY A 179 31.46 2.31 -15.32
C GLY A 179 31.49 1.36 -14.14
N GLY A 180 32.18 0.22 -14.32
CA GLY A 180 32.60 -0.67 -13.23
C GLY A 180 31.85 -1.99 -13.18
N SER A 181 32.51 -3.05 -13.65
CA SER A 181 32.07 -4.44 -13.54
C SER A 181 31.91 -4.88 -12.09
N THR A 182 30.68 -4.94 -11.60
CA THR A 182 30.19 -5.89 -10.61
C THR A 182 28.70 -6.04 -10.84
N ALA A 183 28.26 -7.29 -11.02
CA ALA A 183 26.92 -7.81 -11.28
C ALA A 183 25.76 -6.80 -11.45
N THR A 184 24.99 -6.97 -12.52
CA THR A 184 23.61 -6.47 -12.68
C THR A 184 22.70 -7.12 -11.63
N SER A 185 22.96 -6.80 -10.37
CA SER A 185 22.10 -7.08 -9.23
C SER A 185 20.90 -6.16 -9.38
N PRO A 186 19.70 -6.71 -9.50
CA PRO A 186 18.54 -5.84 -9.54
C PRO A 186 18.45 -5.01 -8.26
N PHE A 187 17.88 -3.82 -8.35
CA PHE A 187 17.88 -2.85 -7.25
C PHE A 187 17.34 -3.39 -5.90
N TRP A 188 16.54 -4.46 -5.90
CA TRP A 188 16.11 -5.17 -4.69
C TRP A 188 17.22 -5.86 -3.88
N GLU A 189 18.46 -5.92 -4.37
CA GLU A 189 19.65 -6.35 -3.62
C GLU A 189 20.43 -5.19 -2.97
N LEU A 190 20.08 -3.92 -3.27
CA LEU A 190 20.71 -2.76 -2.63
C LEU A 190 20.07 -2.52 -1.25
N PHE A 191 20.77 -2.96 -0.22
CA PHE A 191 20.41 -2.91 1.21
C PHE A 191 19.92 -1.53 1.68
N ASP A 192 20.46 -0.43 1.13
CA ASP A 192 20.06 0.94 1.47
C ASP A 192 18.61 1.24 1.08
N ALA A 193 18.09 0.65 0.01
CA ALA A 193 16.71 0.88 -0.43
C ALA A 193 15.67 0.21 0.49
N GLN A 194 16.05 -0.85 1.19
CA GLN A 194 15.21 -1.55 2.17
C GLN A 194 15.21 -0.81 3.52
N ALA A 195 16.37 -0.29 3.94
CA ALA A 195 16.49 0.57 5.11
C ALA A 195 15.72 1.90 4.92
N ASP A 196 15.78 2.49 3.73
CA ASP A 196 15.04 3.71 3.36
C ASP A 196 13.52 3.57 3.35
N LEU A 197 13.03 2.35 3.10
CA LEU A 197 11.61 1.97 3.13
C LEU A 197 11.13 1.66 4.55
N GLN A 198 12.00 1.13 5.42
CA GLN A 198 11.72 0.96 6.84
C GLN A 198 11.70 2.31 7.58
N TRP A 199 12.51 3.28 7.14
CA TRP A 199 12.53 4.65 7.68
C TRP A 199 11.30 5.50 7.31
N PHE A 200 10.43 5.01 6.43
CA PHE A 200 9.34 5.79 5.85
C PHE A 200 7.94 5.46 6.37
N VAL A 201 7.84 4.59 7.36
CA VAL A 201 6.59 4.34 8.07
C VAL A 201 6.64 5.17 9.35
N PRO A 202 5.90 6.29 9.45
CA PRO A 202 5.84 7.05 10.69
C PRO A 202 5.48 6.11 11.81
N GLU A 203 6.14 6.24 12.96
CA GLU A 203 5.89 5.38 14.12
C GLU A 203 4.38 5.28 14.40
N GLN A 204 3.60 6.35 14.19
CA GLN A 204 2.14 6.35 14.30
C GLN A 204 1.45 5.17 13.56
N PHE A 205 1.87 4.81 12.35
CA PHE A 205 1.26 3.70 11.61
C PHE A 205 1.56 2.31 12.18
N VAL A 206 2.68 2.17 12.89
CA VAL A 206 3.15 0.90 13.48
C VAL A 206 2.77 0.82 14.96
N SER A 207 2.89 1.92 15.71
CA SER A 207 2.69 2.00 17.17
C SER A 207 1.28 2.45 17.56
N GLU A 208 0.67 3.39 16.83
CA GLU A 208 -0.68 3.90 17.14
C GLU A 208 -1.77 3.06 16.46
N TRP A 209 -1.52 2.59 15.23
CA TRP A 209 -2.53 1.89 14.42
C TRP A 209 -2.28 0.39 14.21
N ASP A 210 -1.06 -0.12 14.39
CA ASP A 210 -0.63 -1.51 14.12
C ASP A 210 -1.09 -2.06 12.75
N PHE A 211 -0.85 -1.31 11.66
CA PHE A 211 -1.21 -1.81 10.33
C PHE A 211 -0.25 -2.90 9.82
N PRO A 212 -0.76 -4.10 9.46
CA PRO A 212 0.05 -5.23 9.02
C PRO A 212 0.50 -5.12 7.56
N GLY A 213 1.64 -5.75 7.23
CA GLY A 213 2.14 -5.88 5.85
C GLY A 213 3.30 -4.95 5.50
N LEU A 214 3.48 -3.84 6.22
CA LEU A 214 4.65 -2.98 6.04
C LEU A 214 5.95 -3.56 6.64
N ASN A 215 5.88 -4.65 7.40
CA ASN A 215 7.08 -5.34 7.91
C ASN A 215 7.65 -6.36 6.91
N LEU A 216 6.96 -6.66 5.82
CA LEU A 216 7.42 -7.61 4.81
C LEU A 216 8.73 -7.13 4.18
N PHE A 217 9.67 -8.03 3.95
CA PHE A 217 10.93 -7.73 3.28
C PHE A 217 11.30 -8.85 2.30
N TYR A 218 12.30 -8.60 1.47
CA TYR A 218 12.86 -9.61 0.59
C TYR A 218 14.32 -9.81 0.97
N PHE A 219 14.71 -11.04 1.29
CA PHE A 219 16.11 -11.42 1.48
C PHE A 219 16.34 -12.74 0.74
N PRO A 220 17.25 -12.82 -0.24
CA PRO A 220 17.47 -14.05 -0.99
C PRO A 220 17.79 -15.23 -0.06
N THR A 221 17.07 -16.33 -0.19
CA THR A 221 17.28 -17.54 0.64
C THR A 221 18.68 -18.15 0.42
N ALA A 222 19.24 -18.05 -0.79
CA ALA A 222 20.61 -18.48 -1.08
C ALA A 222 21.68 -17.78 -0.21
N TRP A 223 21.42 -16.56 0.25
CA TRP A 223 22.30 -15.85 1.17
C TRP A 223 22.10 -16.27 2.63
N GLN A 224 20.90 -16.74 3.02
CA GLN A 224 20.68 -17.34 4.35
C GLN A 224 21.47 -18.64 4.50
N ASP A 225 21.52 -19.47 3.44
CA ASP A 225 22.33 -20.69 3.42
C ASP A 225 23.83 -20.34 3.47
N PHE A 226 24.26 -19.30 2.73
CA PHE A 226 25.65 -18.83 2.74
C PHE A 226 26.11 -18.32 4.11
N PHE A 227 25.29 -17.57 4.86
CA PHE A 227 25.61 -17.12 6.23
C PHE A 227 25.40 -18.21 7.29
N GLY A 228 24.54 -19.20 7.03
CA GLY A 228 24.39 -20.41 7.86
C GLY A 228 25.67 -21.24 7.90
N ASP A 229 26.36 -21.36 6.76
CA ASP A 229 27.65 -22.05 6.65
C ASP A 229 28.78 -21.35 7.42
N PHE A 230 28.74 -20.02 7.58
CA PHE A 230 29.71 -19.29 8.42
C PHE A 230 29.48 -19.49 9.92
N SER A 231 28.25 -19.77 10.35
CA SER A 231 27.94 -19.99 11.78
C SER A 231 28.32 -21.40 12.29
N LEU A 232 28.59 -22.35 11.39
CA LEU A 232 29.10 -23.69 11.73
C LEU A 232 30.63 -23.79 11.65
N ALA A 233 31.31 -22.68 11.32
CA ALA A 233 32.77 -22.58 11.23
C ALA A 233 33.42 -21.89 12.46
N MET A 234 32.72 -21.79 13.59
CA MET A 234 33.31 -21.45 14.90
C MET A 234 33.18 -22.59 15.90
#